data_AF-A0AA87RNV1-F1
#
_entry.id   AF-A0AA87RNV1-F1
#
_cell.length_a   1.000
_cell.length_b   1.000
_cell.length_c   1.000
_cell.angle_alpha   90.00
_cell.angle_beta   90.00
_cell.angle_gamma   90.00
#
_symmetry.space_group_name_H-M   'P 1'
#
loop_
_entity.id
_entity.type
_entity.pdbx_description
1 polymer ?
#
loop_
_entity_poly.entity_id
_entity_poly.type
_entity_poly.pdbx_seq_one_letter_code
_entity_poly.pdbx_strand_id
1 'polypeptide(L)'
;MTDAPIRAYGGLRIPREALEAFARRVTAGEVRLHAHHDNRVRMRDLMVDVIDGDDVVSELRFETDLHVEDRRWLRAIHPMSASLMMPIARDAQRPMLDNAALSLSADHAWFADAVLIEAEQRLLASGVEPDRLQVQRALQFEFTPDPQISVDIALPLLPPLAVGPLWHAIEALLAGRTTPEHGDVGAATVINVRIADGDRAVTAVVVTADEAVAERAIRSLEQAVASFLADPASSTPSGSVTLWDEDSSAWLLRASC
;
A
#
# COMPACT_ATOMS: atom_id res chain seq x y z
N MET A 1 -7.87 -15.04 2.52
CA MET A 1 -7.96 -14.45 3.88
C MET A 1 -8.81 -15.38 4.73
N THR A 2 -8.41 -15.71 5.96
CA THR A 2 -9.12 -16.69 6.77
C THR A 2 -9.29 -16.24 8.23
N ASP A 3 -10.11 -16.92 9.04
CA ASP A 3 -10.24 -16.70 10.49
C ASP A 3 -9.20 -17.49 11.33
N ALA A 4 -8.30 -18.18 10.64
CA ALA A 4 -7.12 -18.78 11.23
C ALA A 4 -6.21 -17.67 11.79
N PRO A 5 -5.49 -17.94 12.89
CA PRO A 5 -4.53 -16.97 13.43
C PRO A 5 -3.45 -16.66 12.40
N ILE A 6 -3.35 -15.37 12.05
CA ILE A 6 -2.35 -14.89 11.11
C ILE A 6 -1.03 -14.76 11.87
N ARG A 7 -0.11 -15.71 11.63
CA ARG A 7 1.15 -15.83 12.38
C ARG A 7 2.02 -14.58 12.25
N ALA A 8 2.11 -14.01 11.05
CA ALA A 8 2.85 -12.78 10.78
C ALA A 8 2.39 -11.60 11.66
N TYR A 9 1.16 -11.63 12.18
CA TYR A 9 0.61 -10.61 13.07
C TYR A 9 0.38 -11.13 14.50
N GLY A 10 1.29 -11.98 14.99
CA GLY A 10 1.24 -12.48 16.38
C GLY A 10 0.06 -13.39 16.68
N GLY A 11 -0.51 -14.04 15.65
CA GLY A 11 -1.67 -14.90 15.77
C GLY A 11 -3.00 -14.13 15.83
N LEU A 12 -3.02 -12.87 15.38
CA LEU A 12 -4.25 -12.10 15.22
C LEU A 12 -5.27 -12.89 14.40
N ARG A 13 -6.49 -12.99 14.92
CA ARG A 13 -7.62 -13.66 14.27
C ARG A 13 -8.61 -12.63 13.81
N ILE A 14 -9.07 -12.76 12.57
CA ILE A 14 -10.23 -12.00 12.10
C ILE A 14 -11.46 -12.85 12.40
N PRO A 15 -12.36 -12.40 13.29
CA PRO A 15 -13.55 -13.18 13.59
C PRO A 15 -14.42 -13.32 12.33
N ARG A 16 -15.09 -14.46 12.19
CA ARG A 16 -15.93 -14.76 11.02
C ARG A 16 -16.92 -13.63 10.73
N GLU A 17 -17.54 -13.06 11.76
CA GLU A 17 -18.50 -11.98 11.62
C GLU A 17 -17.87 -10.74 10.95
N ALA A 18 -16.59 -10.47 11.20
CA ALA A 18 -15.85 -9.39 10.54
C ALA A 18 -15.51 -9.76 9.08
N LEU A 19 -15.18 -11.03 8.79
CA LEU A 19 -15.03 -11.52 7.41
C LEU A 19 -16.34 -11.35 6.63
N GLU A 20 -17.47 -11.72 7.22
CA GLU A 20 -18.79 -11.62 6.61
C GLU A 20 -19.21 -10.16 6.41
N ALA A 21 -18.93 -9.29 7.39
CA ALA A 21 -19.18 -7.87 7.26
C ALA A 21 -18.34 -7.26 6.13
N PHE A 22 -17.06 -7.62 6.04
CA PHE A 22 -16.18 -7.20 4.95
C PHE A 22 -16.69 -7.69 3.59
N ALA A 23 -17.00 -8.99 3.47
CA ALA A 23 -17.50 -9.62 2.26
C ALA A 23 -18.77 -8.92 1.73
N ARG A 24 -19.71 -8.59 2.62
CA ARG A 24 -20.91 -7.81 2.28
C ARG A 24 -20.58 -6.43 1.73
N ARG A 25 -19.67 -5.70 2.39
CA ARG A 25 -19.29 -4.33 1.99
C ARG A 25 -18.54 -4.30 0.66
N VAL A 26 -17.66 -5.28 0.40
CA VAL A 26 -16.97 -5.40 -0.90
C VAL A 26 -17.97 -5.72 -2.00
N THR A 27 -18.85 -6.71 -1.79
CA THR A 27 -19.89 -7.08 -2.77
C THR A 27 -20.86 -5.94 -3.04
N ALA A 28 -21.16 -5.10 -2.04
CA ALA A 28 -21.97 -3.89 -2.20
C ALA A 28 -21.23 -2.72 -2.88
N GLY A 29 -19.92 -2.85 -3.16
CA GLY A 29 -19.09 -1.79 -3.73
C GLY A 29 -18.72 -0.67 -2.76
N GLU A 30 -18.95 -0.85 -1.45
CA GLU A 30 -18.67 0.14 -0.40
C GLU A 30 -17.18 0.18 -0.01
N VAL A 31 -16.44 -0.90 -0.27
CA VAL A 31 -15.01 -1.01 -0.01
C VAL A 31 -14.29 -1.18 -1.34
N ARG A 32 -13.34 -0.29 -1.63
CA ARG A 32 -12.43 -0.44 -2.76
C ARG A 32 -11.38 -1.49 -2.39
N LEU A 33 -11.52 -2.69 -2.96
CA LEU A 33 -10.50 -3.72 -2.88
C LEU A 33 -9.40 -3.40 -3.91
N HIS A 34 -8.17 -3.29 -3.43
CA HIS A 34 -7.00 -3.29 -4.29
C HIS A 34 -6.42 -4.70 -4.31
N ALA A 35 -6.71 -5.44 -5.38
CA ALA A 35 -6.07 -6.71 -5.68
C ALA A 35 -4.97 -6.45 -6.72
N HIS A 36 -3.72 -6.74 -6.37
CA HIS A 36 -2.61 -6.61 -7.30
C HIS A 36 -2.17 -8.01 -7.77
N HIS A 37 -2.01 -8.15 -9.09
CA HIS A 37 -1.34 -9.27 -9.73
C HIS A 37 -0.39 -8.65 -10.76
N ASP A 38 0.72 -9.30 -11.06
CA ASP A 38 1.71 -8.83 -12.06
C ASP A 38 1.12 -8.53 -13.45
N ASN A 39 -0.09 -9.03 -13.74
CA ASN A 39 -0.78 -8.87 -15.01
C ASN A 39 -2.20 -8.35 -14.76
N ARG A 40 -2.66 -7.40 -15.58
CA ARG A 40 -4.04 -6.92 -15.50
C ARG A 40 -5.00 -8.03 -15.93
N VAL A 41 -5.88 -8.41 -15.02
CA VAL A 41 -6.98 -9.34 -15.28
C VAL A 41 -8.26 -8.52 -15.39
N ARG A 42 -8.97 -8.63 -16.51
CA ARG A 42 -10.29 -8.00 -16.68
C ARG A 42 -11.31 -8.84 -15.93
N MET A 43 -11.88 -8.22 -14.91
CA MET A 43 -12.81 -8.82 -13.96
C MET A 43 -14.11 -8.02 -13.94
N ARG A 44 -15.25 -8.68 -13.82
CA ARG A 44 -16.53 -8.06 -13.49
C ARG A 44 -17.26 -8.91 -12.45
N ASP A 45 -18.31 -8.35 -11.87
CA ASP A 45 -19.20 -9.07 -10.94
C ASP A 45 -18.40 -9.72 -9.79
N LEU A 46 -17.49 -8.96 -9.17
CA LEU A 46 -16.73 -9.41 -8.01
C LEU A 46 -17.70 -9.66 -6.86
N MET A 47 -17.86 -10.92 -6.51
CA MET A 47 -18.55 -11.40 -5.34
C MET A 47 -17.52 -11.86 -4.32
N VAL A 48 -17.75 -11.48 -3.07
CA VAL A 48 -16.93 -11.96 -1.97
C VAL A 48 -17.85 -12.62 -0.97
N ASP A 49 -17.54 -13.85 -0.61
CA ASP A 49 -18.28 -14.63 0.37
C ASP A 49 -17.34 -15.30 1.38
N VAL A 50 -17.92 -15.75 2.49
CA VAL A 50 -17.19 -16.50 3.52
C VAL A 50 -17.62 -17.96 3.44
N ILE A 51 -16.67 -18.82 3.08
CA ILE A 51 -16.87 -20.26 3.04
C ILE A 51 -16.22 -20.92 4.24
N ASP A 52 -16.67 -22.11 4.59
CA ASP A 52 -15.96 -22.97 5.54
C ASP A 52 -14.90 -23.76 4.76
N GLY A 53 -13.63 -23.53 5.08
CA GLY A 53 -12.49 -24.29 4.56
C GLY A 53 -12.29 -25.61 5.30
N ASP A 54 -11.29 -26.36 4.87
CA ASP A 54 -10.83 -27.55 5.60
C ASP A 54 -10.29 -27.11 6.98
N ASP A 55 -10.60 -27.88 8.03
CA ASP A 55 -10.23 -27.61 9.44
C ASP A 55 -11.00 -26.50 10.19
N VAL A 56 -12.26 -26.20 9.82
CA VAL A 56 -13.13 -25.23 10.54
C VAL A 56 -12.60 -23.80 10.47
N VAL A 57 -11.80 -23.51 9.45
CA VAL A 57 -11.27 -22.19 9.17
C VAL A 57 -12.21 -21.52 8.18
N SER A 58 -12.82 -20.40 8.56
CA SER A 58 -13.62 -19.58 7.65
C SER A 58 -12.69 -18.86 6.67
N GLU A 59 -12.97 -18.92 5.36
CA GLU A 59 -12.15 -18.29 4.33
C GLU A 59 -12.96 -17.29 3.51
N LEU A 60 -12.38 -16.13 3.19
CA LEU A 60 -12.89 -15.29 2.12
C LEU A 60 -12.60 -15.94 0.78
N ARG A 61 -13.67 -16.23 0.06
CA ARG A 61 -13.63 -16.60 -1.34
C ARG A 61 -14.01 -15.38 -2.18
N PHE A 62 -13.22 -15.18 -3.23
CA PHE A 62 -13.46 -14.16 -4.23
C PHE A 62 -13.91 -14.86 -5.51
N GLU A 63 -15.16 -14.62 -5.90
CA GLU A 63 -15.72 -15.08 -7.16
C GLU A 63 -15.84 -13.89 -8.11
N THR A 64 -15.44 -14.07 -9.36
CA THR A 64 -15.56 -13.00 -10.36
C THR A 64 -15.65 -13.59 -11.76
N ASP A 65 -16.38 -12.89 -12.62
CA ASP A 65 -16.43 -13.16 -14.04
C ASP A 65 -15.15 -12.65 -14.71
N LEU A 66 -14.40 -13.57 -15.32
CA LEU A 66 -13.13 -13.28 -15.97
C LEU A 66 -13.26 -13.30 -17.48
N HIS A 67 -12.58 -12.36 -18.14
CA HIS A 67 -12.42 -12.45 -19.58
C HIS A 67 -11.61 -13.71 -19.95
N VAL A 68 -12.07 -14.47 -20.94
CA VAL A 68 -11.52 -15.80 -21.28
C VAL A 68 -10.02 -15.78 -21.61
N GLU A 69 -9.57 -14.71 -22.25
CA GLU A 69 -8.16 -14.50 -22.63
C GLU A 69 -7.24 -14.25 -21.42
N ASP A 70 -7.81 -13.83 -20.28
CA ASP A 70 -7.05 -13.47 -19.09
C ASP A 70 -6.87 -14.67 -18.13
N ARG A 71 -7.58 -15.78 -18.38
CA ARG A 71 -7.47 -17.01 -17.57
C ARG A 71 -6.05 -17.58 -17.49
N ARG A 72 -5.23 -17.33 -18.52
CA ARG A 72 -3.82 -17.76 -18.53
C ARG A 72 -2.99 -17.05 -17.46
N TRP A 73 -3.38 -15.84 -17.06
CA TRP A 73 -2.65 -15.02 -16.10
C TRP A 73 -2.92 -15.43 -14.66
N LEU A 74 -4.07 -16.03 -14.36
CA LEU A 74 -4.35 -16.61 -13.04
C LEU A 74 -3.45 -17.79 -12.68
N ARG A 75 -2.84 -18.45 -13.67
CA ARG A 75 -1.92 -19.57 -13.42
C ARG A 75 -0.47 -19.11 -13.23
N ALA A 76 -0.19 -17.81 -13.40
CA ALA A 76 1.12 -17.23 -13.17
C ALA A 76 1.32 -16.92 -11.68
N ILE A 77 1.42 -17.99 -10.89
CA ILE A 77 2.09 -18.21 -9.59
C ILE A 77 2.44 -17.02 -8.66
N HIS A 78 1.69 -15.93 -8.59
CA HIS A 78 1.80 -15.00 -7.46
C HIS A 78 0.45 -14.93 -6.73
N PRO A 79 0.41 -15.26 -5.41
CA PRO A 79 -0.83 -15.18 -4.66
C PRO A 79 -1.36 -13.74 -4.68
N MET A 80 -2.67 -13.60 -4.79
CA MET A 80 -3.34 -12.31 -4.67
C MET A 80 -3.12 -11.78 -3.25
N SER A 81 -2.42 -10.65 -3.10
CA SER A 81 -2.34 -9.94 -1.83
C SER A 81 -3.47 -8.92 -1.73
N ALA A 82 -4.02 -8.79 -0.52
CA ALA A 82 -5.00 -7.78 -0.17
C ALA A 82 -4.53 -7.10 1.12
N SER A 83 -4.63 -5.78 1.20
CA SER A 83 -4.19 -5.02 2.38
C SER A 83 -5.36 -4.33 3.06
N LEU A 84 -5.43 -4.41 4.38
CA LEU A 84 -6.36 -3.64 5.21
C LEU A 84 -5.61 -2.53 5.95
N MET A 85 -6.09 -1.30 5.85
CA MET A 85 -5.58 -0.17 6.62
C MET A 85 -6.35 -0.02 7.94
N MET A 86 -5.63 0.08 9.05
CA MET A 86 -6.22 0.26 10.37
C MET A 86 -5.51 1.39 11.13
N PRO A 87 -6.19 2.12 12.03
CA PRO A 87 -5.51 3.06 12.92
C PRO A 87 -4.41 2.38 13.75
N ILE A 88 -3.35 3.11 14.05
CA ILE A 88 -2.38 2.71 15.08
C ILE A 88 -3.05 2.68 16.47
N ALA A 89 -2.50 1.94 17.43
CA ALA A 89 -3.23 1.60 18.66
C ALA A 89 -3.62 2.84 19.48
N ARG A 90 -2.73 3.85 19.48
CA ARG A 90 -2.96 5.17 20.08
C ARG A 90 -4.22 5.86 19.55
N ASP A 91 -4.55 5.64 18.29
CA ASP A 91 -5.57 6.38 17.55
C ASP A 91 -6.82 5.53 17.26
N ALA A 92 -6.97 4.38 17.92
CA ALA A 92 -8.08 3.43 17.68
C ALA A 92 -9.49 4.04 17.85
N GLN A 93 -9.62 5.12 18.62
CA GLN A 93 -10.88 5.85 18.84
C GLN A 93 -11.00 7.14 18.01
N ARG A 94 -9.96 7.53 17.26
CA ARG A 94 -10.01 8.72 16.42
C ARG A 94 -10.79 8.39 15.14
N PRO A 95 -11.70 9.27 14.70
CA PRO A 95 -12.34 9.10 13.41
C PRO A 95 -11.26 9.11 12.30
N MET A 96 -11.43 8.24 11.31
CA MET A 96 -10.60 8.30 10.11
C MET A 96 -10.82 9.63 9.40
N LEU A 97 -9.72 10.20 8.90
CA LEU A 97 -9.77 11.44 8.14
C LEU A 97 -10.02 11.11 6.67
N ASP A 98 -11.28 11.22 6.22
CA ASP A 98 -11.65 10.95 4.83
C ASP A 98 -10.91 11.87 3.81
N ASN A 99 -10.36 12.99 4.30
CA ASN A 99 -9.66 14.01 3.50
C ASN A 99 -8.24 14.30 3.99
N ALA A 100 -7.54 13.32 4.58
CA ALA A 100 -6.13 13.49 4.93
C ALA A 100 -5.33 13.92 3.69
N ALA A 101 -4.57 15.02 3.81
CA ALA A 101 -3.75 15.50 2.71
C ALA A 101 -2.42 14.76 2.62
N LEU A 102 -2.01 14.10 3.72
CA LEU A 102 -0.90 13.17 3.79
C LEU A 102 -1.35 11.94 4.58
N SER A 103 -1.23 10.75 3.98
CA SER A 103 -1.40 9.48 4.68
C SER A 103 -0.09 8.70 4.64
N LEU A 104 0.29 8.10 5.76
CA LEU A 104 1.44 7.21 5.88
C LEU A 104 0.97 5.87 6.47
N SER A 105 1.28 4.78 5.77
CA SER A 105 1.04 3.43 6.29
C SER A 105 2.22 2.51 6.01
N ALA A 106 2.39 1.52 6.85
CA ALA A 106 3.42 0.50 6.67
C ALA A 106 2.92 -0.87 7.18
N ASP A 107 3.43 -1.95 6.58
CA ASP A 107 3.02 -3.30 6.93
C ASP A 107 3.37 -3.67 8.37
N HIS A 108 2.36 -4.10 9.14
CA HIS A 108 2.53 -4.34 10.57
C HIS A 108 3.42 -5.55 10.91
N ALA A 109 3.62 -6.48 9.99
CA ALA A 109 4.50 -7.63 10.21
C ALA A 109 5.97 -7.20 10.20
N TRP A 110 6.28 -6.11 9.50
CA TRP A 110 7.64 -5.57 9.35
C TRP A 110 7.88 -4.33 10.21
N PHE A 111 6.86 -3.49 10.39
CA PHE A 111 6.96 -2.17 11.02
C PHE A 111 6.00 -2.04 12.22
N ALA A 112 6.57 -1.94 13.42
CA ALA A 112 5.79 -1.77 14.64
C ALA A 112 5.19 -0.35 14.75
N ASP A 113 4.10 -0.22 15.51
CA ASP A 113 3.44 1.08 15.77
C ASP A 113 4.42 2.15 16.28
N ALA A 114 5.41 1.76 17.11
CA ALA A 114 6.40 2.69 17.64
C ALA A 114 7.21 3.40 16.55
N VAL A 115 7.54 2.69 15.47
CA VAL A 115 8.31 3.22 14.34
C VAL A 115 7.43 4.11 13.45
N LEU A 116 6.16 3.73 13.25
CA LEU A 116 5.16 4.58 12.60
C LEU A 116 4.96 5.90 13.37
N ILE A 117 4.93 5.85 14.71
CA ILE A 117 4.83 7.04 15.56
C ILE A 117 6.08 7.92 15.45
N GLU A 118 7.28 7.33 15.35
CA GLU A 118 8.51 8.09 15.11
C GLU A 118 8.48 8.79 13.74
N ALA A 119 8.08 8.08 12.69
CA ALA A 119 7.94 8.64 11.35
C ALA A 119 6.91 9.79 11.32
N GLU A 120 5.78 9.63 12.01
CA GLU A 120 4.79 10.69 12.23
C GLU A 120 5.42 11.92 12.88
N GLN A 121 6.18 11.75 13.97
CA GLN A 121 6.84 12.85 14.66
C GLN A 121 7.80 13.63 13.76
N ARG A 122 8.52 12.94 12.88
CA ARG A 122 9.41 13.59 11.89
C ARG A 122 8.63 14.43 10.86
N LEU A 123 7.47 13.96 10.42
CA LEU A 123 6.58 14.72 9.54
C LEU A 123 5.99 15.95 10.26
N LEU A 124 5.51 15.78 11.49
CA LEU A 124 4.99 16.88 12.30
C LEU A 124 6.06 17.94 12.60
N ALA A 125 7.28 17.53 12.96
CA ALA A 125 8.40 18.43 13.21
C ALA A 125 8.82 19.24 11.96
N SER A 126 8.46 18.74 10.78
CA SER A 126 8.69 19.40 9.49
C SER A 126 7.56 20.35 9.07
N GLY A 127 6.54 20.52 9.91
CA GLY A 127 5.43 21.46 9.69
C GLY A 127 4.20 20.87 9.03
N VAL A 128 4.07 19.55 8.96
CA VAL A 128 2.78 18.93 8.58
C VAL A 128 1.80 19.11 9.74
N GLU A 129 0.66 19.72 9.46
CA GLU A 129 -0.38 19.92 10.47
C GLU A 129 -1.00 18.58 10.91
N PRO A 130 -1.25 18.36 12.23
CA PRO A 130 -1.78 17.09 12.74
C PRO A 130 -3.13 16.66 12.15
N ASP A 131 -3.98 17.61 11.75
CA ASP A 131 -5.29 17.35 11.15
C ASP A 131 -5.22 17.04 9.64
N ARG A 132 -4.04 17.17 9.04
CA ARG A 132 -3.77 16.85 7.64
C ARG A 132 -2.97 15.57 7.45
N LEU A 133 -2.46 14.99 8.54
CA LEU A 133 -1.69 13.76 8.57
C LEU A 133 -2.51 12.61 9.15
N GLN A 134 -2.55 11.49 8.43
CA GLN A 134 -3.08 10.24 8.93
C GLN A 134 -1.99 9.17 8.94
N VAL A 135 -1.85 8.46 10.07
CA VAL A 135 -0.90 7.35 10.19
C VAL A 135 -1.64 6.07 10.53
N GLN A 136 -1.36 5.01 9.76
CA GLN A 136 -2.08 3.75 9.83
C GLN A 136 -1.11 2.58 9.79
N ARG A 137 -1.53 1.43 10.35
CA ARG A 137 -0.89 0.15 10.05
C ARG A 137 -1.55 -0.46 8.82
N ALA A 138 -0.78 -1.11 7.98
CA ALA A 138 -1.26 -1.97 6.92
C ALA A 138 -1.19 -3.44 7.37
N LEU A 139 -2.22 -4.21 7.09
CA LEU A 139 -2.23 -5.67 7.27
C LEU A 139 -2.36 -6.31 5.90
N GLN A 140 -1.26 -6.84 5.37
CA GLN A 140 -1.22 -7.66 4.17
C GLN A 140 -1.69 -9.09 4.44
N PHE A 141 -2.73 -9.51 3.75
CA PHE A 141 -3.23 -10.89 3.81
C PHE A 141 -2.48 -11.78 2.84
N GLU A 142 -1.20 -11.99 3.13
CA GLU A 142 -0.30 -12.87 2.40
C GLU A 142 0.37 -13.86 3.38
N PHE A 143 0.78 -15.04 2.88
CA PHE A 143 1.45 -16.04 3.70
C PHE A 143 2.83 -15.56 4.21
N THR A 144 3.50 -14.75 3.41
CA THR A 144 4.79 -14.11 3.73
C THR A 144 4.72 -12.69 3.17
N PRO A 145 4.13 -11.73 3.91
CA PRO A 145 3.92 -10.39 3.38
C PRO A 145 5.26 -9.72 3.09
N ASP A 146 5.34 -8.96 2.01
CA ASP A 146 6.52 -8.16 1.70
C ASP A 146 6.59 -6.91 2.60
N PRO A 147 7.80 -6.39 2.91
CA PRO A 147 7.91 -5.12 3.60
C PRO A 147 7.36 -4.00 2.71
N GLN A 148 6.23 -3.41 3.08
CA GLN A 148 5.58 -2.36 2.30
C GLN A 148 5.43 -1.07 3.13
N ILE A 149 5.73 0.07 2.48
CA ILE A 149 5.43 1.42 2.94
C ILE A 149 4.54 2.07 1.88
N SER A 150 3.46 2.72 2.29
CA SER A 150 2.58 3.48 1.39
C SER A 150 2.40 4.89 1.92
N VAL A 151 2.57 5.87 1.02
CA VAL A 151 2.43 7.29 1.29
C VAL A 151 1.48 7.89 0.27
N ASP A 152 0.36 8.45 0.72
CA ASP A 152 -0.54 9.23 -0.15
C ASP A 152 -0.35 10.72 0.15
N ILE A 153 -0.07 11.53 -0.86
CA ILE A 153 0.25 12.95 -0.73
C ILE A 153 -0.64 13.76 -1.68
N ALA A 154 -1.33 14.78 -1.18
CA ALA A 154 -1.93 15.80 -2.04
C ALA A 154 -0.81 16.63 -2.68
N LEU A 155 -0.84 16.82 -4.00
CA LEU A 155 0.19 17.52 -4.78
C LEU A 155 0.66 18.85 -4.16
N PRO A 156 -0.20 19.73 -3.60
CA PRO A 156 0.24 20.96 -2.96
C PRO A 156 1.18 20.76 -1.76
N LEU A 157 1.17 19.58 -1.13
CA LEU A 157 2.07 19.22 -0.04
C LEU A 157 3.38 18.60 -0.52
N LEU A 158 3.51 18.22 -1.79
CA LEU A 158 4.73 17.58 -2.28
C LEU A 158 5.96 18.50 -2.19
N PRO A 159 5.96 19.76 -2.67
CA PRO A 159 7.15 20.63 -2.62
C PRO A 159 7.73 20.85 -1.22
N PRO A 160 6.94 21.13 -0.16
CA PRO A 160 7.50 21.26 1.19
C PRO A 160 7.95 19.92 1.79
N LEU A 161 7.53 18.77 1.26
CA LEU A 161 7.84 17.45 1.81
C LEU A 161 8.98 16.71 1.08
N ALA A 162 9.10 16.89 -0.22
CA ALA A 162 9.98 16.06 -1.04
C ALA A 162 11.47 16.41 -0.89
N VAL A 163 11.80 17.56 -0.30
CA VAL A 163 13.17 17.95 0.03
C VAL A 163 13.51 17.64 1.50
N GLY A 164 13.33 16.38 1.91
CA GLY A 164 13.85 15.89 3.20
C GLY A 164 12.81 15.31 4.15
N PRO A 165 11.73 16.02 4.54
CA PRO A 165 10.76 15.52 5.50
C PRO A 165 10.19 14.14 5.19
N LEU A 166 9.79 13.93 3.93
CA LEU A 166 9.29 12.64 3.47
C LEU A 166 10.36 11.55 3.60
N TRP A 167 11.60 11.86 3.19
CA TRP A 167 12.72 10.93 3.32
C TRP A 167 13.00 10.60 4.79
N HIS A 168 13.07 11.59 5.68
CA HIS A 168 13.34 11.33 7.10
C HIS A 168 12.28 10.43 7.74
N ALA A 169 11.02 10.53 7.32
CA ALA A 169 9.95 9.64 7.78
C ALA A 169 10.13 8.20 7.26
N ILE A 170 10.49 8.05 5.97
CA ILE A 170 10.77 6.75 5.36
C ILE A 170 12.04 6.11 5.95
N GLU A 171 13.09 6.89 6.16
CA GLU A 171 14.34 6.49 6.81
C GLU A 171 14.05 5.93 8.22
N ALA A 172 13.19 6.58 9.01
CA ALA A 172 12.78 6.08 10.32
C ALA A 172 12.13 4.68 10.22
N LEU A 173 11.25 4.49 9.23
CA LEU A 173 10.62 3.20 8.97
C LEU A 173 11.64 2.14 8.57
N LEU A 174 12.54 2.45 7.64
CA LEU A 174 13.59 1.54 7.19
C LEU A 174 14.53 1.15 8.35
N ALA A 175 14.94 2.10 9.18
CA ALA A 175 15.80 1.86 10.34
C ALA A 175 15.10 1.03 11.43
N GLY A 176 13.78 1.20 11.60
CA GLY A 176 12.97 0.45 12.55
C GLY A 176 12.37 -0.85 12.00
N ARG A 177 12.73 -1.24 10.77
CA ARG A 177 12.25 -2.47 10.14
C ARG A 177 12.68 -3.69 10.95
N THR A 178 11.74 -4.60 11.18
CA THR A 178 11.96 -5.90 11.80
C THR A 178 11.63 -7.02 10.83
N THR A 179 12.24 -8.20 10.98
CA THR A 179 11.89 -9.37 10.15
C THR A 179 10.85 -10.22 10.90
N PRO A 180 9.66 -10.46 10.32
CA PRO A 180 8.67 -11.33 10.95
C PRO A 180 9.15 -12.78 11.01
N GLU A 181 8.48 -13.60 11.83
CA GLU A 181 8.75 -15.04 11.88
C GLU A 181 8.53 -15.66 10.48
N HIS A 182 9.60 -16.27 9.93
CA HIS A 182 9.67 -16.81 8.56
C HIS A 182 9.79 -15.77 7.42
N GLY A 183 9.98 -14.49 7.72
CA GLY A 183 10.32 -13.48 6.71
C GLY A 183 11.77 -13.61 6.21
N ASP A 184 12.03 -13.14 5.00
CA ASP A 184 13.38 -13.03 4.44
C ASP A 184 14.04 -11.72 4.88
N VAL A 185 15.12 -11.81 5.67
CA VAL A 185 15.90 -10.64 6.13
C VAL A 185 16.39 -9.79 4.93
N GLY A 186 16.64 -10.42 3.78
CA GLY A 186 17.07 -9.77 2.55
C GLY A 186 15.95 -9.20 1.67
N ALA A 187 14.68 -9.32 2.07
CA ALA A 187 13.56 -8.87 1.24
C ALA A 187 13.67 -7.37 0.93
N ALA A 188 13.40 -7.00 -0.32
CA ALA A 188 13.33 -5.60 -0.72
C ALA A 188 12.09 -4.94 -0.10
N THR A 189 12.21 -3.67 0.32
CA THR A 189 11.06 -2.87 0.74
C THR A 189 10.40 -2.26 -0.48
N VAL A 190 9.08 -2.40 -0.59
CA VAL A 190 8.25 -1.72 -1.59
C VAL A 190 7.72 -0.41 -1.00
N ILE A 191 8.16 0.72 -1.55
CA ILE A 191 7.72 2.06 -1.16
C ILE A 191 6.81 2.60 -2.26
N ASN A 192 5.52 2.76 -1.95
CA ASN A 192 4.53 3.33 -2.84
C ASN A 192 4.26 4.78 -2.43
N VAL A 193 4.55 5.74 -3.29
CA VAL A 193 4.22 7.16 -3.06
C VAL A 193 3.19 7.59 -4.10
N ARG A 194 1.95 7.73 -3.68
CA ARG A 194 0.86 8.24 -4.52
C ARG A 194 0.75 9.74 -4.34
N ILE A 195 0.80 10.50 -5.43
CA ILE A 195 0.61 11.94 -5.45
C ILE A 195 -0.69 12.26 -6.19
N ALA A 196 -1.63 12.92 -5.52
CA ALA A 196 -2.96 13.23 -6.06
C ALA A 196 -3.15 14.74 -6.31
N ASP A 197 -3.76 15.08 -7.45
CA ASP A 197 -4.15 16.44 -7.86
C ASP A 197 -5.59 16.42 -8.38
N GLY A 198 -6.55 16.62 -7.47
CA GLY A 198 -7.97 16.42 -7.76
C GLY A 198 -8.24 14.97 -8.20
N ASP A 199 -8.78 14.81 -9.40
CA ASP A 199 -9.09 13.49 -9.99
C ASP A 199 -7.86 12.81 -10.62
N ARG A 200 -6.73 13.50 -10.74
CA ARG A 200 -5.48 12.95 -11.29
C ARG A 200 -4.62 12.38 -10.17
N ALA A 201 -3.90 11.30 -10.45
CA ALA A 201 -2.89 10.79 -9.54
C ALA A 201 -1.74 10.10 -10.27
N VAL A 202 -0.56 10.13 -9.67
CA VAL A 202 0.60 9.33 -10.06
C VAL A 202 1.05 8.51 -8.87
N THR A 203 1.40 7.25 -9.09
CA THR A 203 1.98 6.37 -8.07
C THR A 203 3.43 6.09 -8.45
N ALA A 204 4.36 6.58 -7.65
CA ALA A 204 5.77 6.30 -7.75
C ALA A 204 6.12 5.10 -6.87
N VAL A 205 6.74 4.08 -7.46
CA VAL A 205 7.07 2.83 -6.78
C VAL A 205 8.59 2.68 -6.74
N VAL A 206 9.11 2.40 -5.55
CA VAL A 206 10.52 2.03 -5.35
C VAL A 206 10.53 0.62 -4.74
N VAL A 207 11.28 -0.30 -5.35
CA VAL A 207 11.51 -1.64 -4.80
C VAL A 207 13.00 -1.80 -4.61
N THR A 208 13.46 -1.82 -3.36
CA THR A 208 14.90 -1.94 -3.08
C THR A 208 15.18 -2.48 -1.68
N ALA A 209 16.30 -3.19 -1.54
CA ALA A 209 16.88 -3.56 -0.25
C ALA A 209 17.93 -2.55 0.24
N ASP A 210 18.32 -1.58 -0.61
CA ASP A 210 19.35 -0.58 -0.32
C ASP A 210 18.72 0.78 0.03
N GLU A 211 18.98 1.24 1.26
CA GLU A 211 18.54 2.53 1.76
C GLU A 211 19.03 3.71 0.90
N ALA A 212 20.26 3.63 0.36
CA ALA A 212 20.81 4.69 -0.49
C ALA A 212 20.12 4.74 -1.86
N VAL A 213 19.57 3.62 -2.35
CA VAL A 213 18.74 3.60 -3.57
C VAL A 213 17.39 4.25 -3.26
N ALA A 214 16.76 3.92 -2.14
CA ALA A 214 15.52 4.53 -1.71
C ALA A 214 15.67 6.05 -1.52
N GLU A 215 16.77 6.50 -0.89
CA GLU A 215 17.04 7.93 -0.69
C GLU A 215 17.12 8.68 -2.02
N ARG A 216 17.91 8.18 -2.96
CA ARG A 216 18.08 8.79 -4.30
C ARG A 216 16.74 8.84 -5.05
N ALA A 217 15.96 7.77 -4.99
CA ALA A 217 14.64 7.74 -5.60
C ALA A 217 13.71 8.80 -5.00
N ILE A 218 13.54 8.82 -3.67
CA ILE A 218 12.65 9.77 -2.99
C ILE A 218 13.09 11.22 -3.20
N ARG A 219 14.40 11.51 -3.16
CA ARG A 219 14.93 12.87 -3.44
C ARG A 219 14.71 13.34 -4.88
N SER A 220 14.56 12.43 -5.83
CA SER A 220 14.29 12.76 -7.24
C SER A 220 12.80 12.78 -7.59
N LEU A 221 11.92 12.48 -6.63
CA LEU A 221 10.48 12.31 -6.85
C LEU A 221 9.80 13.57 -7.45
N GLU A 222 10.18 14.77 -7.01
CA GLU A 222 9.64 16.02 -7.55
C GLU A 222 9.86 16.14 -9.06
N GLN A 223 11.04 15.77 -9.54
CA GLN A 223 11.38 15.84 -10.97
C GLN A 223 10.52 14.87 -11.78
N ALA A 224 10.26 13.68 -11.22
CA ALA A 224 9.39 12.67 -11.82
C ALA A 224 7.94 13.15 -11.92
N VAL A 225 7.41 13.69 -10.81
CA VAL A 225 6.03 14.19 -10.74
C VAL A 225 5.83 15.41 -11.63
N ALA A 226 6.78 16.35 -11.64
CA ALA A 226 6.72 17.53 -12.50
C ALA A 226 6.68 17.13 -13.99
N SER A 227 7.51 16.16 -14.39
CA SER A 227 7.54 15.64 -15.76
C SER A 227 6.20 15.00 -16.15
N PHE A 228 5.57 14.26 -15.22
CA PHE A 228 4.26 13.65 -15.45
C PHE A 228 3.13 14.68 -15.58
N LEU A 229 3.09 15.68 -14.69
CA LEU A 229 2.02 16.68 -14.68
C LEU A 229 2.13 17.66 -15.85
N ALA A 230 3.34 17.90 -16.35
CA ALA A 230 3.60 18.74 -17.52
C ALA A 230 3.18 18.10 -18.85
N ASP A 231 2.89 16.80 -18.90
CA ASP A 231 2.41 16.13 -20.11
C ASP A 231 0.88 16.24 -20.24
N PRO A 232 0.35 17.10 -21.14
CA PRO A 232 -1.09 17.26 -21.36
C PRO A 232 -1.74 16.03 -22.01
N ALA A 233 -0.96 15.12 -22.62
CA ALA A 233 -1.48 13.89 -23.22
C ALA A 233 -1.84 12.83 -22.16
N SER A 234 -1.38 13.00 -20.92
CA SER A 234 -1.66 12.11 -19.76
C SER A 234 -3.11 12.19 -19.22
N SER A 235 -4.03 12.80 -19.98
CA SER A 235 -5.46 13.01 -19.69
C SER A 235 -6.29 11.76 -19.33
N THR A 236 -5.67 10.58 -19.23
CA THR A 236 -6.29 9.39 -18.65
C THR A 236 -6.67 9.66 -17.19
N PRO A 237 -7.95 9.57 -16.82
CA PRO A 237 -8.42 9.73 -15.43
C PRO A 237 -8.00 8.57 -14.52
N SER A 238 -7.31 7.56 -15.06
CA SER A 238 -6.79 6.40 -14.33
C SER A 238 -5.32 6.64 -14.00
N GLY A 239 -5.00 6.67 -12.70
CA GLY A 239 -3.68 7.06 -12.20
C GLY A 239 -2.51 6.35 -12.90
N SER A 240 -1.45 7.10 -13.17
CA SER A 240 -0.23 6.57 -13.77
C SER A 240 0.63 5.88 -12.72
N VAL A 241 1.46 4.93 -13.14
CA VAL A 241 2.45 4.27 -12.29
C VAL A 241 3.83 4.48 -12.89
N THR A 242 4.76 4.96 -12.07
CA THR A 242 6.17 5.08 -12.41
C THR A 242 6.99 4.23 -11.45
N LEU A 243 7.99 3.52 -11.98
CA LEU A 243 8.85 2.63 -11.22
C LEU A 243 10.26 3.20 -11.24
N TRP A 244 10.92 3.25 -10.09
CA TRP A 244 12.33 3.56 -10.02
C TRP A 244 13.16 2.41 -10.58
N ASP A 245 14.02 2.70 -11.55
CA ASP A 245 15.00 1.77 -12.10
C ASP A 245 16.38 2.08 -11.53
N GLU A 246 16.94 1.13 -10.79
CA GLU A 246 18.20 1.29 -10.08
C GLU A 246 19.40 1.47 -11.02
N ASP A 247 19.43 0.67 -12.10
CA ASP A 247 20.53 0.64 -13.09
C ASP A 247 20.66 1.98 -13.82
N SER A 248 19.55 2.55 -14.29
CA SER A 248 19.54 3.86 -14.95
C SER A 248 19.42 5.04 -13.98
N SER A 249 19.15 4.79 -12.70
CA SER A 249 18.84 5.83 -11.68
C SER A 249 17.79 6.81 -12.18
N ALA A 250 16.72 6.27 -12.77
CA ALA A 250 15.67 7.05 -13.39
C ALA A 250 14.28 6.47 -13.13
N TRP A 251 13.28 7.34 -13.23
CA TRP A 251 11.86 6.96 -13.15
C TRP A 251 11.36 6.49 -14.51
N LEU A 252 10.95 5.23 -14.60
CA LEU A 252 10.39 4.64 -15.80
C LEU A 252 8.87 4.63 -15.74
N LEU A 253 8.24 5.30 -16.71
CA LEU A 253 6.80 5.18 -16.94
C LEU A 253 6.48 3.75 -17.30
N ARG A 254 5.70 3.07 -16.45
CA ARG A 254 5.00 1.88 -16.92
C ARG A 254 3.79 2.35 -17.71
N ALA A 255 3.76 2.01 -18.99
CA ALA A 255 2.53 2.11 -19.77
C ALA A 255 1.43 1.41 -18.97
N SER A 256 0.29 2.09 -18.81
CA SER A 256 -0.89 1.51 -18.20
C SER A 256 -1.41 0.38 -19.09
N CYS A 257 -0.83 -0.81 -19.01
CA CYS A 257 -1.16 -1.99 -19.83
C CYS A 257 -2.61 -2.42 -19.70
#